data_AF-A0A2C1LNT1-F1
#
_entry.id   AF-A0A2C1LNT1-F1
#
_cell.length_a   1.000
_cell.length_b   1.000
_cell.length_c   1.000
_cell.angle_alpha   90.00
_cell.angle_beta   90.00
_cell.angle_gamma   90.00
#
_symmetry.space_group_name_H-M   'P 1'
#
loop_
_entity.id
_entity.type
_entity.pdbx_description
1 polymer ?
#
loop_
_entity_poly.entity_id
_entity_poly.type
_entity_poly.pdbx_seq_one_letter_code
_entity_poly.pdbx_strand_id
1 'polypeptide(L)'
;MVETKKEDIILRENINDNCYEMLVANNTMGFNHFVLYVDHNNKRFHVFDQINSVHPDYACGTCADYHFNCSNLKEKICSILELDSSTYDKALIYLPESNKVGFRIQPYGFGTNVPEKFDTYEPFVKMAMAANHIKI
;
A
#
# COMPACT_ATOMS: atom_id res chain seq x y z
N MET A 1 -22.16 -15.45 -22.24
CA MET A 1 -21.93 -14.51 -21.12
C MET A 1 -20.45 -14.27 -21.05
N VAL A 2 -20.02 -13.03 -21.23
CA VAL A 2 -18.63 -12.65 -20.94
C VAL A 2 -18.57 -12.53 -19.42
N GLU A 3 -17.98 -13.52 -18.75
CA GLU A 3 -17.45 -13.27 -17.41
C GLU A 3 -16.37 -12.20 -17.57
N THR A 4 -16.73 -10.94 -17.38
CA THR A 4 -15.76 -9.93 -16.99
C THR A 4 -15.19 -10.42 -15.67
N LYS A 5 -14.07 -11.15 -15.71
CA LYS A 5 -13.23 -11.35 -14.54
C LYS A 5 -13.08 -9.97 -13.92
N LYS A 6 -13.67 -9.76 -12.75
CA LYS A 6 -13.52 -8.52 -12.01
C LYS A 6 -12.01 -8.41 -11.80
N GLU A 7 -11.37 -7.43 -12.43
CA GLU A 7 -9.95 -7.20 -12.17
C GLU A 7 -9.84 -6.81 -10.70
N ASP A 8 -9.29 -7.71 -9.89
CA ASP A 8 -9.17 -7.52 -8.45
C ASP A 8 -8.15 -6.42 -8.10
N ILE A 9 -7.24 -6.13 -9.03
CA ILE A 9 -6.23 -5.09 -8.93
C ILE A 9 -5.92 -4.52 -10.33
N ILE A 10 -5.68 -3.21 -10.39
CA ILE A 10 -5.13 -2.51 -11.56
C ILE A 10 -3.88 -1.76 -11.10
N LEU A 11 -2.77 -1.93 -11.82
CA LEU A 11 -1.53 -1.16 -11.64
C LEU A 11 -1.35 -0.24 -12.83
N ARG A 12 -1.19 1.07 -12.58
CA ARG A 12 -0.87 2.06 -13.62
C ARG A 12 0.49 2.65 -13.32
N GLU A 13 1.40 2.54 -14.27
CA GLU A 13 2.74 3.12 -14.14
C GLU A 13 2.65 4.63 -13.90
N ASN A 14 3.33 5.07 -12.84
CA ASN A 14 3.58 6.48 -12.63
C ASN A 14 4.88 6.85 -13.37
N ILE A 15 5.06 8.13 -13.68
CA ILE A 15 6.17 8.68 -14.48
C ILE A 15 7.56 8.41 -13.83
N ASN A 16 7.59 7.94 -12.58
CA ASN A 16 8.79 7.52 -11.87
C ASN A 16 8.93 5.99 -11.90
N ASP A 17 10.09 5.49 -12.34
CA ASP A 17 10.37 4.06 -12.43
C ASP A 17 10.10 3.33 -11.10
N ASN A 18 9.31 2.27 -11.21
CA ASN A 18 8.86 1.38 -10.13
C ASN A 18 7.79 1.95 -9.18
N CYS A 19 7.19 3.09 -9.51
CA CYS A 19 6.00 3.61 -8.81
C CYS A 19 4.73 3.33 -9.63
N TYR A 20 3.65 2.94 -8.95
CA TYR A 20 2.37 2.63 -9.57
C TYR A 20 1.21 3.26 -8.78
N GLU A 21 0.22 3.79 -9.50
CA GLU A 21 -1.13 3.89 -8.93
C GLU A 21 -1.72 2.48 -8.85
N MET A 22 -2.19 2.10 -7.67
CA MET A 22 -2.72 0.77 -7.41
C MET A 22 -4.18 0.87 -6.99
N LEU A 23 -5.07 0.41 -7.86
CA LEU A 23 -6.50 0.28 -7.56
C LEU A 23 -6.79 -1.15 -7.16
N VAL A 24 -7.32 -1.37 -5.96
CA VAL A 24 -7.66 -2.70 -5.45
C VAL A 24 -9.15 -2.76 -5.18
N ALA A 25 -9.84 -3.74 -5.77
CA ALA A 25 -11.28 -3.88 -5.60
C ALA A 25 -11.64 -3.99 -4.11
N ASN A 26 -12.67 -3.27 -3.66
CA ASN A 26 -13.17 -3.41 -2.30
C ASN A 26 -14.03 -4.68 -2.18
N ASN A 27 -14.21 -5.18 -0.95
CA ASN A 27 -15.14 -6.28 -0.65
C ASN A 27 -16.60 -5.91 -0.98
N THR A 28 -16.89 -4.62 -1.12
CA THR A 28 -18.19 -4.06 -1.51
C THR A 28 -18.11 -3.43 -2.92
N MET A 29 -18.71 -2.26 -3.12
CA MET A 29 -18.60 -1.52 -4.38
C MET A 29 -17.40 -0.57 -4.36
N GLY A 30 -16.76 -0.39 -5.52
CA GLY A 30 -15.65 0.54 -5.71
C GLY A 30 -14.25 -0.09 -5.55
N PHE A 31 -13.25 0.78 -5.55
CA PHE A 31 -11.83 0.44 -5.45
C PHE A 31 -11.19 1.27 -4.35
N ASN A 32 -10.29 0.65 -3.61
CA ASN A 32 -9.32 1.36 -2.78
C ASN A 32 -8.19 1.86 -3.69
N HIS A 33 -7.72 3.07 -3.43
CA HIS A 33 -6.63 3.67 -4.19
C HIS A 33 -5.40 3.81 -3.30
N PHE A 34 -4.29 3.23 -3.76
CA PHE A 34 -3.00 3.25 -3.09
C PHE A 34 -1.90 3.70 -4.07
N VAL A 35 -0.75 4.09 -3.53
CA VAL A 35 0.47 4.27 -4.34
C VAL A 35 1.46 3.19 -3.95
N LEU A 36 1.91 2.40 -4.92
CA LEU A 36 2.88 1.32 -4.75
C LEU A 36 4.24 1.78 -5.23
N TYR A 37 5.29 1.47 -4.49
CA TYR A 37 6.68 1.52 -4.96
C TYR A 37 7.33 0.15 -4.76
N VAL A 38 7.99 -0.36 -5.80
CA VAL A 38 8.71 -1.63 -5.76
C VAL A 38 10.18 -1.39 -5.47
N ASP A 39 10.62 -1.76 -4.27
CA ASP A 39 12.02 -1.67 -3.86
C ASP A 39 12.76 -2.94 -4.29
N HIS A 40 13.33 -2.90 -5.50
CA HIS A 40 14.11 -4.00 -6.06
C HIS A 40 15.43 -4.26 -5.31
N ASN A 41 15.93 -3.32 -4.52
CA ASN A 41 17.18 -3.51 -3.76
C ASN A 41 16.91 -4.34 -2.51
N ASN A 42 15.83 -4.04 -1.78
CA ASN A 42 15.45 -4.75 -0.56
C ASN A 42 14.39 -5.84 -0.78
N LYS A 43 13.99 -6.08 -2.04
CA LYS A 43 13.00 -7.10 -2.45
C LYS A 43 11.69 -7.00 -1.67
N ARG A 44 11.11 -5.79 -1.61
CA ARG A 44 9.90 -5.53 -0.84
C ARG A 44 9.04 -4.45 -1.49
N PHE A 45 7.82 -4.31 -0.98
CA PHE A 45 6.90 -3.26 -1.39
C PHE A 45 6.90 -2.11 -0.39
N HIS A 46 6.79 -0.89 -0.90
CA HIS A 46 6.36 0.26 -0.14
C HIS A 46 4.97 0.62 -0.63
N VAL A 47 4.04 0.89 0.28
CA VAL A 47 2.66 1.27 -0.09
C VAL A 47 2.26 2.50 0.69
N PHE A 48 1.94 3.58 -0.02
CA PHE A 48 1.27 4.72 0.59
C PHE A 48 -0.23 4.46 0.60
N ASP A 49 -0.79 4.44 1.80
CA ASP A 49 -2.21 4.28 2.02
C ASP A 49 -2.75 5.58 2.61
N GLN A 50 -3.50 6.32 1.80
CA GLN A 50 -4.08 7.59 2.20
C GLN A 50 -5.27 7.42 3.15
N ILE A 51 -5.73 6.18 3.41
CA ILE A 51 -6.89 5.95 4.28
C ILE A 51 -6.68 6.67 5.61
N ASN A 52 -7.57 7.63 5.87
CA ASN A 52 -7.25 8.70 6.78
C ASN A 52 -7.55 8.28 8.22
N SER A 53 -6.51 7.88 8.96
CA SER A 53 -6.66 7.63 10.40
C SER A 53 -7.01 8.90 11.20
N VAL A 54 -6.79 10.09 10.63
CA VAL A 54 -7.12 11.40 11.23
C VAL A 54 -8.63 11.69 11.14
N HIS A 55 -9.31 11.11 10.15
CA HIS A 55 -10.73 11.35 9.87
C HIS A 55 -11.48 10.01 9.64
N PRO A 56 -11.58 9.16 10.67
CA PRO A 56 -12.15 7.83 10.55
C PRO A 56 -13.60 7.83 10.06
N ASP A 57 -14.36 8.89 10.36
CA ASP A 57 -15.75 9.06 9.93
C ASP A 57 -15.90 9.26 8.40
N TYR A 58 -14.80 9.61 7.72
CA TYR A 58 -14.76 9.83 6.26
C TYR A 58 -13.94 8.76 5.53
N ALA A 59 -13.34 7.81 6.26
CA ALA A 59 -12.56 6.72 5.69
C ALA A 59 -13.48 5.61 5.16
N CYS A 60 -14.08 5.83 4.00
CA CYS A 60 -14.87 4.83 3.29
C CYS A 60 -13.94 3.94 2.43
N GLY A 61 -13.19 3.04 3.08
CA GLY A 61 -12.25 2.14 2.40
C GLY A 61 -11.74 1.01 3.28
N THR A 62 -10.97 0.11 2.70
CA THR A 62 -10.29 -0.99 3.38
C THR A 62 -8.78 -0.72 3.29
N CYS A 63 -8.11 -0.65 4.44
CA CYS A 63 -6.67 -0.40 4.54
C CYS A 63 -5.85 -1.42 3.73
N ALA A 64 -4.68 -1.01 3.25
CA ALA A 64 -3.79 -1.86 2.46
C ALA A 64 -3.36 -3.14 3.19
N ASP A 65 -3.15 -3.07 4.52
CA ASP A 65 -2.72 -4.22 5.34
C ASP A 65 -3.75 -5.35 5.32
N TYR A 66 -5.04 -5.02 5.33
CA TYR A 66 -6.10 -6.00 5.19
C TYR A 66 -6.03 -6.71 3.82
N HIS A 67 -5.79 -5.98 2.73
CA HIS A 67 -5.64 -6.59 1.41
C HIS A 67 -4.42 -7.51 1.31
N PHE A 68 -3.31 -7.15 1.96
CA PHE A 68 -2.14 -8.01 2.10
C PHE A 68 -2.43 -9.28 2.91
N ASN A 69 -3.24 -9.18 3.97
CA ASN A 69 -3.55 -10.31 4.85
C ASN A 69 -4.66 -11.23 4.31
N CYS A 70 -5.65 -10.68 3.61
CA CYS A 70 -6.92 -11.38 3.35
C CYS A 70 -7.26 -11.54 1.86
N SER A 71 -6.51 -10.91 0.95
CA SER A 71 -6.93 -10.84 -0.47
C SER A 71 -5.83 -11.21 -1.47
N ASN A 72 -4.75 -11.84 -1.01
CA ASN A 72 -3.59 -12.25 -1.81
C ASN A 72 -3.00 -11.10 -2.64
N LEU A 73 -3.03 -9.87 -2.08
CA LEU A 73 -2.61 -8.66 -2.79
C LEU A 73 -1.15 -8.78 -3.26
N LYS A 74 -0.28 -9.32 -2.40
CA LYS A 74 1.13 -9.57 -2.73
C LYS A 74 1.28 -10.48 -3.95
N GLU A 75 0.61 -11.63 -3.97
CA GLU A 75 0.65 -12.57 -5.09
C GLU A 75 0.17 -11.92 -6.39
N LYS A 76 -0.88 -11.10 -6.32
CA LYS A 76 -1.42 -10.40 -7.48
C LYS A 76 -0.46 -9.34 -8.02
N ILE A 77 0.14 -8.52 -7.15
CA ILE A 77 1.18 -7.55 -7.54
C ILE A 77 2.35 -8.28 -8.19
N CYS A 78 2.86 -9.34 -7.55
CA CYS A 78 3.98 -10.12 -8.07
C CYS A 78 3.66 -10.73 -9.44
N SER A 79 2.44 -11.27 -9.62
CA SER A 79 2.02 -11.84 -10.90
C SER A 79 1.94 -10.80 -12.02
N ILE A 80 1.46 -9.58 -11.75
CA ILE A 80 1.34 -8.52 -12.77
C ILE A 80 2.71 -7.98 -13.16
N LEU A 81 3.62 -7.86 -12.19
CA LEU A 81 4.95 -7.29 -12.38
C LEU A 81 6.02 -8.36 -12.68
N GLU A 82 5.61 -9.61 -12.91
CA GLU A 82 6.51 -10.76 -13.16
C GLU A 82 7.60 -10.94 -12.10
N LEU A 83 7.26 -10.69 -10.83
CA LEU A 83 8.14 -10.85 -9.67
C LEU A 83 7.93 -12.21 -8.99
N ASP A 84 9.00 -12.72 -8.36
CA ASP A 84 8.92 -13.91 -7.51
C ASP A 84 8.30 -13.56 -6.15
N SER A 85 7.10 -14.08 -5.89
CA SER A 85 6.32 -13.84 -4.66
C SER A 85 6.90 -14.49 -3.41
N SER A 86 7.86 -15.42 -3.55
CA SER A 86 8.64 -15.95 -2.42
C SER A 86 9.77 -15.01 -2.01
N THR A 87 10.24 -14.19 -2.94
CA THR A 87 11.28 -13.18 -2.71
C THR A 87 10.67 -11.84 -2.26
N TYR A 88 9.57 -11.41 -2.87
CA TYR A 88 8.86 -10.17 -2.52
C TYR A 88 7.73 -10.46 -1.52
N ASP A 89 8.10 -10.87 -0.31
CA ASP A 89 7.18 -11.33 0.75
C ASP A 89 6.83 -10.26 1.80
N LYS A 90 7.47 -9.09 1.73
CA LYS A 90 7.37 -8.02 2.74
C LYS A 90 6.82 -6.73 2.16
N ALA A 91 6.12 -5.97 2.99
CA ALA A 91 5.68 -4.62 2.67
C ALA A 91 5.81 -3.65 3.85
N LEU A 92 6.07 -2.38 3.55
CA LEU A 92 5.98 -1.26 4.48
C LEU A 92 4.85 -0.34 4.04
N ILE A 93 3.81 -0.23 4.88
CA ILE A 93 2.61 0.54 4.57
C ILE A 93 2.67 1.86 5.34
N TYR A 94 2.63 2.98 4.62
CA TYR A 94 2.73 4.33 5.16
C TYR A 94 1.34 4.90 5.34
N LEU A 95 0.98 5.18 6.59
CA LEU A 95 -0.34 5.68 6.98
C LEU A 95 -0.18 7.08 7.60
N PRO A 96 -0.90 8.11 7.11
CA PRO A 96 -0.99 9.39 7.81
C PRO A 96 -1.55 9.19 9.22
N GLU A 97 -1.00 9.91 10.21
CA GLU A 97 -1.49 9.88 11.60
C GLU A 97 -1.42 11.25 12.26
N SER A 98 -2.35 11.53 13.17
CA SER A 98 -2.40 12.77 13.96
C SER A 98 -1.39 12.83 15.12
N ASN A 99 -0.47 11.85 15.19
CA ASN A 99 0.57 11.80 16.21
C ASN A 99 1.66 12.88 15.96
N LYS A 100 2.61 13.05 16.90
CA LYS A 100 3.68 14.05 16.79
C LYS A 100 4.64 13.85 15.60
N VAL A 101 4.69 12.63 15.06
CA VAL A 101 5.53 12.24 13.91
C VAL A 101 4.80 12.51 12.59
N GLY A 102 3.47 12.54 12.60
CA GLY A 102 2.62 12.82 11.44
C GLY A 102 2.29 11.62 10.56
N PHE A 103 2.82 10.44 10.88
CA PHE A 103 2.56 9.18 10.18
C PHE A 103 2.93 7.97 11.04
N ARG A 104 2.51 6.77 10.62
CA ARG A 104 3.06 5.48 11.07
C ARG A 104 3.45 4.59 9.89
N ILE A 105 4.29 3.61 10.17
CA ILE A 105 4.59 2.52 9.24
C ILE A 105 4.01 1.23 9.80
N GLN A 106 3.14 0.58 9.04
CA GLN A 106 2.61 -0.74 9.35
C GLN A 106 3.39 -1.79 8.53
N PRO A 107 4.22 -2.64 9.17
CA PRO A 107 4.93 -3.70 8.49
C PRO A 107 4.00 -4.89 8.18
N TYR A 108 4.26 -5.54 7.05
CA TYR A 108 3.68 -6.81 6.64
C TYR A 108 4.79 -7.81 6.25
N GLY A 109 4.62 -9.09 6.59
CA GLY A 109 5.53 -10.16 6.20
C GLY A 109 6.81 -10.29 7.05
N PHE A 110 6.97 -9.51 8.13
CA PHE A 110 8.15 -9.55 9.00
C PHE A 110 8.06 -10.58 10.15
N GLY A 111 6.88 -11.16 10.38
CA GLY A 111 6.65 -12.10 11.49
C GLY A 111 7.04 -11.49 12.84
N THR A 112 7.75 -12.26 13.67
CA THR A 112 8.29 -11.78 14.96
C THR A 112 9.55 -10.93 14.83
N ASN A 113 10.18 -10.92 13.65
CA ASN A 113 11.47 -10.28 13.41
C ASN A 113 11.27 -8.90 12.77
N VAL A 114 10.51 -8.06 13.44
CA VAL A 114 10.28 -6.68 13.01
C VAL A 114 11.54 -5.85 13.37
N PRO A 115 12.23 -5.23 12.39
CA PRO A 115 13.37 -4.36 12.66
C PRO A 115 12.98 -3.18 13.55
N GLU A 116 13.89 -2.76 14.44
CA GLU A 116 13.71 -1.53 15.24
C GLU A 116 13.64 -0.28 14.36
N LYS A 117 14.26 -0.33 13.17
CA LYS A 117 14.24 0.74 12.18
C LYS A 117 14.09 0.18 10.78
N PHE A 118 13.21 0.80 10.00
CA PHE A 118 13.02 0.50 8.59
C PHE A 118 13.81 1.46 7.71
N ASP A 119 14.38 0.92 6.64
CA ASP A 119 14.81 1.73 5.51
C ASP A 119 13.56 2.25 4.79
N THR A 120 13.25 3.53 4.98
CA THR A 120 12.01 4.12 4.49
C THR A 120 12.16 4.66 3.06
N TYR A 121 11.03 4.74 2.35
CA TYR A 121 10.95 5.45 1.08
C TYR A 121 10.53 6.90 1.32
N GLU A 122 11.48 7.83 1.17
CA GLU A 122 11.30 9.25 1.52
C GLU A 122 10.08 9.91 0.86
N PRO A 123 9.73 9.65 -0.41
CA PRO A 123 8.52 10.21 -1.01
C PRO A 123 7.24 9.83 -0.25
N PHE A 124 7.12 8.60 0.23
CA PHE A 124 5.92 8.17 0.97
C PHE A 124 5.89 8.72 2.40
N VAL A 125 7.05 8.94 3.02
CA VAL A 125 7.13 9.68 4.29
C VAL A 125 6.59 11.10 4.10
N LYS A 126 7.01 11.80 3.03
CA LYS A 126 6.53 13.15 2.73
C LYS A 126 5.04 13.18 2.42
N MET A 127 4.52 12.24 1.63
CA MET A 127 3.08 12.13 1.34
C MET A 127 2.27 11.90 2.62
N ALA A 128 2.70 11.00 3.50
CA ALA A 128 1.99 10.69 4.73
C ALA A 128 1.97 11.87 5.70
N MET A 129 3.10 12.56 5.89
CA MET A 129 3.16 13.78 6.70
C MET A 129 2.29 14.90 6.12
N ALA A 130 2.30 15.10 4.81
CA ALA A 130 1.51 16.14 4.16
C ALA A 130 0.00 15.89 4.28
N ALA A 131 -0.43 14.63 4.15
CA ALA A 131 -1.83 14.24 4.28
C ALA A 131 -2.41 14.54 5.67
N ASN A 132 -1.59 14.49 6.73
CA ASN A 132 -1.99 14.87 8.09
C ASN A 132 -2.24 16.40 8.24
N HIS A 133 -1.65 17.22 7.39
CA HIS A 133 -1.80 18.69 7.43
C HIS A 133 -2.94 19.23 6.57
N ILE A 134 -3.64 18.36 5.82
CA ILE A 134 -4.81 18.76 5.03
C ILE A 134 -5.98 18.94 6.00
N LYS A 135 -6.15 20.15 6.53
CA LYS A 135 -7.43 20.63 7.06
C LYS A 135 -8.38 20.76 5.88
N ILE A 136 -9.29 19.80 5.70
CA ILE A 136 -10.46 19.97 4.82
C ILE A 136 -11.53 20.72 5.61
#